data_AF-A0ABD0W5X5-F1
#
_entry.id   AF-A0ABD0W5X5-F1
#
_cell.length_a   1.000
_cell.length_b   1.000
_cell.length_c   1.000
_cell.angle_alpha   90.00
_cell.angle_beta   90.00
_cell.angle_gamma   90.00
#
_symmetry.space_group_name_H-M   'P 1'
#
loop_
_entity.id
_entity.type
_entity.pdbx_description
1 polymer ?
#
loop_
_entity_poly.entity_id
_entity_poly.type
_entity_poly.pdbx_seq_one_letter_code
_entity_poly.pdbx_strand_id
1 'polypeptide(L)'
;MAPFGFVSAGASVLAKSFGLFSNASSLIRCVSVFPAIKNFSTSADAPPKRPLNGYMRFVKQQQPQIVKQYPEVKAVDVIKKIAQQWRAMTPEEKEPFLQASVVAREQFKVDVQRFKAQLTPAQSTALKEQRRQRLVRRKAIRKKRELNSLGKPKLPRSPFNIFMAEHFEESKGITSQGKMKLLREDWEKLAASEKQVYIHLAQDDKVRYKNEIQSWEEHMLEMGREDLIRRKMTRKKTAATTKTKARKTTAKKTVATKEAKMKSPTDVVKSKPVRSRKA
;
A
#
# COMPACT_ATOMS: atom_id res chain seq x y z
N MET A 1 -42.16 58.18 -14.41
CA MET A 1 -41.90 59.57 -13.99
C MET A 1 -40.70 59.56 -13.06
N ALA A 2 -39.60 60.21 -13.47
CA ALA A 2 -38.49 60.59 -12.60
C ALA A 2 -38.77 61.97 -11.96
N PRO A 3 -38.04 62.35 -10.91
CA PRO A 3 -36.99 63.38 -11.10
C PRO A 3 -35.71 63.01 -10.32
N PHE A 4 -34.52 63.04 -10.93
CA PHE A 4 -33.61 64.18 -11.16
C PHE A 4 -33.20 64.96 -9.90
N GLY A 5 -31.91 64.82 -9.56
CA GLY A 5 -31.15 65.61 -8.58
C GLY A 5 -29.64 65.47 -8.83
N PHE A 6 -29.12 66.38 -9.67
CA PHE A 6 -27.71 66.78 -9.90
C PHE A 6 -27.12 67.39 -8.59
N VAL A 7 -25.82 67.45 -8.22
CA VAL A 7 -24.61 68.08 -8.82
C VAL A 7 -23.33 67.76 -7.96
N SER A 8 -22.15 67.65 -8.61
CA SER A 8 -20.75 68.03 -8.21
C SER A 8 -20.09 67.40 -6.95
N ALA A 9 -18.99 66.65 -7.05
CA ALA A 9 -17.61 66.92 -7.51
C ALA A 9 -16.70 67.60 -6.46
N GLY A 10 -15.59 66.91 -6.16
CA GLY A 10 -14.46 67.36 -5.35
C GLY A 10 -13.28 66.41 -5.57
N ALA A 11 -12.38 66.81 -6.47
CA ALA A 11 -11.15 66.10 -6.81
C ALA A 11 -10.07 66.33 -5.73
N SER A 12 -9.23 65.32 -5.49
CA SER A 12 -7.83 65.57 -5.09
C SER A 12 -6.94 64.44 -5.58
N VAL A 13 -6.05 64.87 -6.47
CA VAL A 13 -4.98 64.16 -7.15
C VAL A 13 -3.78 64.08 -6.20
N LEU A 14 -3.16 62.91 -6.07
CA LEU A 14 -1.74 62.85 -5.73
C LEU A 14 -1.09 61.67 -6.46
N ALA A 15 -0.57 62.02 -7.63
CA ALA A 15 0.29 61.19 -8.44
C ALA A 15 1.62 60.94 -7.71
N LYS A 16 2.07 59.69 -7.70
CA LYS A 16 3.48 59.35 -7.50
C LYS A 16 3.96 58.57 -8.72
N SER A 17 4.98 59.16 -9.31
CA SER A 17 5.59 58.93 -10.61
C SER A 17 6.45 57.67 -10.70
N PHE A 18 6.33 57.03 -11.87
CA PHE A 18 7.36 56.38 -12.70
C PHE A 18 8.75 56.11 -12.08
N GLY A 19 9.10 54.82 -12.11
CA GLY A 19 10.48 54.32 -12.12
C GLY A 19 10.58 53.12 -13.07
N LEU A 20 10.79 53.40 -14.36
CA LEU A 20 11.21 52.40 -15.35
C LEU A 20 12.73 52.19 -15.19
N PHE A 21 13.13 51.04 -14.63
CA PHE A 21 14.48 50.53 -14.82
C PHE A 21 14.43 49.29 -15.71
N SER A 22 14.85 49.52 -16.94
CA SER A 22 15.36 48.54 -17.88
C SER A 22 16.55 47.81 -17.25
N ASN A 23 16.54 46.47 -17.29
CA ASN A 23 17.78 45.73 -17.33
C ASN A 23 17.61 44.47 -18.19
N ALA A 24 18.07 44.58 -19.43
CA ALA A 24 18.30 43.46 -20.31
C ALA A 24 19.68 42.89 -20.01
N SER A 25 19.76 41.70 -19.43
CA SER A 25 20.87 40.76 -19.68
C SER A 25 20.51 39.36 -19.18
N SER A 26 20.45 38.42 -20.11
CA SER A 26 21.12 37.12 -20.00
C SER A 26 20.85 36.28 -18.74
N LEU A 27 19.93 35.32 -18.87
CA LEU A 27 20.24 33.88 -18.93
C LEU A 27 18.92 33.12 -18.75
N ILE A 28 18.30 32.77 -19.88
CA ILE A 28 17.26 31.73 -19.90
C ILE A 28 17.97 30.44 -19.51
N ARG A 29 17.94 30.09 -18.22
CA ARG A 29 18.18 28.72 -17.77
C ARG A 29 17.05 27.87 -18.32
N CYS A 30 17.22 27.39 -19.55
CA CYS A 30 16.58 26.18 -20.02
C CYS A 30 17.05 25.04 -19.12
N VAL A 31 16.41 24.89 -17.96
CA VAL A 31 16.51 23.64 -17.21
C VAL A 31 15.67 22.65 -17.99
N SER A 32 16.26 22.08 -19.04
CA SER A 32 15.82 20.80 -19.56
C SER A 32 16.00 19.81 -18.42
N VAL A 33 14.98 19.69 -17.57
CA VAL A 33 14.78 18.52 -16.73
C VAL A 33 14.54 17.40 -17.72
N PHE A 34 15.63 16.83 -18.24
CA PHE A 34 15.59 15.50 -18.81
C PHE A 34 14.94 14.65 -17.73
N PRO A 35 13.75 14.07 -17.95
CA PRO A 35 13.24 13.11 -17.01
C PRO A 35 14.31 12.03 -16.99
N ALA A 36 15.03 11.92 -15.87
CA ALA A 36 16.03 10.90 -15.69
C ALA A 36 15.33 9.59 -16.06
N ILE A 37 15.68 9.06 -17.24
CA ILE A 37 15.23 7.75 -17.66
C ILE A 37 15.85 6.89 -16.59
N LYS A 38 15.00 6.45 -15.65
CA LYS A 38 15.39 5.50 -14.63
C LYS A 38 15.70 4.24 -15.40
N ASN A 39 16.94 4.13 -15.88
CA ASN A 39 17.50 2.90 -16.36
C ASN A 39 17.38 1.96 -15.18
N PHE A 40 16.36 1.10 -15.25
CA PHE A 40 16.07 0.15 -14.20
C PHE A 40 17.30 -0.75 -14.09
N SER A 41 18.15 -0.49 -13.09
CA SER A 41 19.40 -1.18 -12.80
C SER A 41 19.41 -2.63 -13.32
N THR A 42 20.31 -2.88 -14.27
CA THR A 42 20.84 -4.19 -14.66
C THR A 42 22.14 -4.39 -13.87
N SER A 43 22.07 -4.41 -12.54
CA SER A 43 23.17 -4.96 -11.75
C SER A 43 23.24 -6.47 -12.03
N ALA A 44 24.43 -7.01 -12.28
CA ALA A 44 24.66 -8.42 -12.56
C ALA A 44 24.13 -9.36 -11.45
N ASP A 45 24.05 -8.86 -10.21
CA ASP A 45 23.53 -9.60 -9.05
C ASP A 45 22.00 -9.56 -8.90
N ALA A 46 21.28 -8.82 -9.76
CA ALA A 46 19.83 -8.77 -9.69
C ALA A 46 19.21 -9.94 -10.47
N PRO A 47 18.06 -10.49 -10.01
CA PRO A 47 17.33 -11.49 -10.76
C PRO A 47 17.03 -10.99 -12.19
N PRO A 48 17.32 -11.79 -13.23
CA PRO A 48 17.02 -11.43 -14.61
C PRO A 48 15.58 -10.96 -14.75
N LYS A 49 15.36 -9.90 -15.52
CA LYS A 49 14.03 -9.33 -15.77
C LYS A 49 13.41 -9.99 -17.00
N ARG A 50 12.08 -10.17 -16.97
CA ARG A 50 11.35 -10.69 -18.12
C ARG A 50 11.57 -9.77 -19.34
N PRO A 51 11.86 -10.33 -20.53
CA PRO A 51 12.09 -9.54 -21.73
C PRO A 51 10.79 -8.91 -22.22
N LEU A 52 10.92 -7.86 -23.03
CA LEU A 52 9.79 -7.17 -23.65
C LEU A 52 9.16 -8.06 -24.72
N ASN A 53 7.83 -8.13 -24.72
CA ASN A 53 7.05 -8.70 -25.82
C ASN A 53 7.18 -7.83 -27.09
N GLY A 54 6.89 -8.38 -28.28
CA GLY A 54 7.00 -7.67 -29.56
C GLY A 54 6.32 -6.29 -29.55
N TYR A 55 5.07 -6.21 -29.11
CA TYR A 55 4.38 -4.92 -28.94
C TYR A 55 5.11 -3.95 -28.00
N MET A 56 5.61 -4.44 -26.84
CA MET A 56 6.33 -3.57 -25.89
C MET A 56 7.69 -3.11 -26.43
N ARG A 57 8.31 -3.88 -27.33
CA ARG A 57 9.50 -3.45 -28.08
C ARG A 57 9.16 -2.32 -29.04
N PHE A 58 8.08 -2.47 -29.78
CA PHE A 58 7.57 -1.41 -30.65
C PHE A 58 7.24 -0.14 -29.85
N VAL A 59 6.54 -0.26 -28.72
CA VAL A 59 6.27 0.88 -27.82
C VAL A 59 7.55 1.55 -27.36
N LYS A 60 8.57 0.78 -26.95
CA LYS A 60 9.85 1.33 -26.51
C LYS A 60 10.55 2.15 -27.62
N GLN A 61 10.41 1.74 -28.88
CA GLN A 61 11.00 2.44 -30.03
C GLN A 61 10.18 3.67 -30.44
N GLN A 62 8.85 3.57 -30.48
CA GLN A 62 7.96 4.63 -31.01
C GLN A 62 7.64 5.71 -29.98
N GLN A 63 7.58 5.38 -28.69
CA GLN A 63 7.27 6.34 -27.63
C GLN A 63 8.15 7.59 -27.66
N PRO A 64 9.49 7.52 -27.71
CA PRO A 64 10.31 8.74 -27.77
C PRO A 64 10.10 9.54 -29.06
N GLN A 65 9.75 8.91 -30.18
CA GLN A 65 9.49 9.62 -31.44
C GLN A 65 8.20 10.44 -31.36
N ILE A 66 7.12 9.85 -30.84
CA ILE A 66 5.84 10.55 -30.70
C ILE A 66 5.89 11.61 -29.60
N VAL A 67 6.61 11.36 -28.49
CA VAL A 67 6.80 12.39 -27.45
C VAL A 67 7.58 13.59 -28.01
N LYS A 68 8.58 13.38 -28.86
CA LYS A 68 9.31 14.48 -29.53
C LYS A 68 8.43 15.28 -30.48
N GLN A 69 7.53 14.60 -31.20
CA GLN A 69 6.59 15.26 -32.12
C GLN A 69 5.46 16.00 -31.38
N TYR A 70 5.05 15.49 -30.22
CA TYR A 70 3.92 15.99 -29.44
C TYR A 70 4.31 16.13 -27.95
N PRO A 71 5.16 17.12 -27.59
CA PRO A 71 5.69 17.25 -26.24
C PRO A 71 4.61 17.62 -25.20
N GLU A 72 3.52 18.26 -25.62
CA GLU A 72 2.41 18.65 -24.73
C GLU A 72 1.37 17.55 -24.51
N VAL A 73 1.42 16.47 -25.28
CA VAL A 73 0.42 15.40 -25.20
C VAL A 73 0.70 14.49 -24.01
N LYS A 74 -0.36 14.15 -23.27
CA LYS A 74 -0.28 13.24 -22.12
C LYS A 74 0.26 11.88 -22.57
N ALA A 75 1.16 11.30 -21.77
CA ALA A 75 1.76 10.00 -22.06
C ALA A 75 0.73 8.89 -22.32
N VAL A 76 -0.45 8.95 -21.68
CA VAL A 76 -1.54 8.00 -21.91
C VAL A 76 -2.03 8.03 -23.35
N ASP A 77 -2.18 9.22 -23.93
CA ASP A 77 -2.68 9.39 -25.29
C ASP A 77 -1.60 9.06 -26.34
N VAL A 78 -0.33 9.32 -26.03
CA VAL A 78 0.81 8.80 -26.81
C VAL A 78 0.76 7.28 -26.92
N ILE A 79 0.58 6.57 -25.80
CA ILE A 79 0.50 5.11 -25.79
C ILE A 79 -0.75 4.61 -26.54
N LYS A 80 -1.89 5.31 -26.45
CA LYS A 80 -3.08 4.97 -27.25
C LYS A 80 -2.81 5.06 -28.75
N LYS A 81 -2.11 6.12 -29.20
CA LYS A 81 -1.73 6.30 -30.62
C LYS A 81 -0.81 5.17 -31.10
N ILE A 82 0.19 4.79 -30.30
CA ILE A 82 1.08 3.66 -30.61
C ILE A 82 0.30 2.34 -30.68
N ALA A 83 -0.66 2.14 -29.76
CA ALA A 83 -1.49 0.94 -29.78
C ALA A 83 -2.33 0.85 -31.06
N GLN A 84 -2.85 1.99 -31.55
CA GLN A 84 -3.57 2.06 -32.83
C GLN A 84 -2.65 1.75 -34.01
N GLN A 85 -1.45 2.36 -34.06
CA GLN A 85 -0.44 2.07 -35.09
C GLN A 85 -0.09 0.59 -35.14
N TRP A 86 0.20 -0.02 -33.98
CA TRP A 86 0.47 -1.46 -33.91
C TRP A 86 -0.69 -2.32 -34.42
N ARG A 87 -1.95 -1.94 -34.19
CA ARG A 87 -3.09 -2.69 -34.73
C ARG A 87 -3.17 -2.58 -36.25
N ALA A 88 -2.88 -1.39 -36.79
CA ALA A 88 -2.92 -1.12 -38.23
C ALA A 88 -1.75 -1.75 -39.02
N MET A 89 -0.61 -2.03 -38.36
CA MET A 89 0.56 -2.64 -39.01
C MET A 89 0.26 -4.04 -39.58
N THR A 90 0.91 -4.39 -40.68
CA THR A 90 0.80 -5.72 -41.29
C THR A 90 1.53 -6.78 -40.45
N PRO A 91 1.25 -8.08 -40.64
CA PRO A 91 1.99 -9.15 -39.99
C PRO A 91 3.50 -9.10 -40.26
N GLU A 92 3.90 -8.72 -41.48
CA GLU A 92 5.29 -8.60 -41.91
C GLU A 92 6.02 -7.49 -41.13
N GLU A 93 5.39 -6.33 -40.95
CA GLU A 93 5.97 -5.23 -40.17
C GLU A 93 6.09 -5.57 -38.67
N LYS A 94 5.22 -6.47 -38.17
CA LYS A 94 5.24 -6.95 -36.78
C LYS A 94 6.28 -8.04 -36.55
N GLU A 95 6.59 -8.82 -37.59
CA GLU A 95 7.48 -9.97 -37.53
C GLU A 95 8.83 -9.68 -36.84
N PRO A 96 9.61 -8.64 -37.21
CA PRO A 96 10.91 -8.39 -36.59
C PRO A 96 10.80 -8.18 -35.07
N PHE A 97 9.72 -7.53 -34.61
CA PHE A 97 9.49 -7.33 -33.18
C PHE A 97 9.11 -8.64 -32.47
N LEU A 98 8.33 -9.49 -33.12
CA LEU A 98 7.93 -10.79 -32.59
C LEU A 98 9.12 -11.74 -32.51
N GLN A 99 9.90 -11.87 -33.59
CA GLN A 99 11.13 -12.68 -33.62
C GLN A 99 12.13 -12.23 -32.54
N ALA A 100 12.41 -10.92 -32.46
CA ALA A 100 13.29 -10.38 -31.42
C ALA A 100 12.76 -10.65 -29.99
N SER A 101 11.44 -10.77 -29.81
CA SER A 101 10.85 -11.13 -28.52
C SER A 101 11.01 -12.62 -28.18
N VAL A 102 11.01 -13.50 -29.18
CA VAL A 102 11.26 -14.94 -29.04
C VAL A 102 12.70 -15.18 -28.64
N VAL A 103 13.66 -14.63 -29.41
CA VAL A 103 15.11 -14.75 -29.12
C VAL A 103 15.42 -14.28 -27.70
N ALA A 104 14.92 -13.11 -27.30
CA ALA A 104 15.16 -12.61 -25.95
C ALA A 104 14.49 -13.43 -24.85
N ARG A 105 13.37 -14.12 -25.16
CA ARG A 105 12.73 -15.05 -24.22
C ARG A 105 13.58 -16.30 -24.01
N GLU A 106 14.25 -16.78 -25.05
CA GLU A 106 15.17 -17.91 -24.96
C GLU A 106 16.42 -17.54 -24.15
N GLN A 107 17.04 -16.40 -24.46
CA GLN A 107 18.16 -15.85 -23.68
C GLN A 107 17.78 -15.70 -22.20
N PHE A 108 16.61 -15.13 -21.91
CA PHE A 108 16.10 -14.99 -20.55
C PHE A 108 15.97 -16.33 -19.80
N LYS A 109 15.60 -17.42 -20.48
CA LYS A 109 15.54 -18.75 -19.84
C LYS A 109 16.93 -19.20 -19.39
N VAL A 110 17.93 -19.04 -20.27
CA VAL A 110 19.33 -19.36 -19.97
C VAL A 110 19.85 -18.49 -18.83
N ASP A 111 19.60 -17.18 -18.88
CA ASP A 111 20.04 -16.24 -17.84
C ASP A 111 19.43 -16.58 -16.47
N VAL A 112 18.14 -16.95 -16.43
CA VAL A 112 17.48 -17.35 -15.18
C VAL A 112 18.05 -18.66 -14.64
N GLN A 113 18.40 -19.62 -15.51
CA GLN A 113 19.03 -20.87 -15.08
C GLN A 113 20.42 -20.60 -14.51
N ARG A 114 21.25 -19.81 -15.22
CA ARG A 114 22.57 -19.38 -14.75
C ARG A 114 22.48 -18.65 -13.42
N PHE A 115 21.56 -17.67 -13.31
CA PHE A 115 21.33 -16.93 -12.07
C PHE A 115 20.97 -17.87 -10.91
N LYS A 116 19.99 -18.77 -11.10
CA LYS A 116 19.59 -19.71 -10.05
C LYS A 116 20.71 -20.66 -9.63
N ALA A 117 21.57 -21.08 -10.56
CA ALA A 117 22.71 -21.94 -10.26
C ALA A 117 23.79 -21.23 -9.43
N GLN A 118 23.94 -19.91 -9.59
CA GLN A 118 24.89 -19.09 -8.82
C GLN A 118 24.39 -18.76 -7.40
N LEU A 119 23.10 -18.90 -7.10
CA LEU A 119 22.53 -18.50 -5.82
C LEU A 119 22.82 -19.51 -4.70
N THR A 120 23.24 -19.00 -3.55
CA THR A 120 23.27 -19.81 -2.32
C THR A 120 21.85 -20.08 -1.80
N PRO A 121 21.63 -21.16 -1.03
CA PRO A 121 20.33 -21.43 -0.42
C PRO A 121 19.81 -20.26 0.43
N ALA A 122 20.68 -19.58 1.18
CA ALA A 122 20.34 -18.40 1.99
C ALA A 122 19.92 -17.19 1.13
N GLN A 123 20.61 -16.93 0.02
CA GLN A 123 20.21 -15.86 -0.92
C GLN A 123 18.86 -16.18 -1.58
N SER A 124 18.63 -17.45 -1.93
CA SER A 124 17.37 -17.90 -2.52
C SER A 124 16.18 -17.72 -1.57
N THR A 125 16.33 -18.06 -0.29
CA THR A 125 15.29 -17.85 0.72
C THR A 125 15.04 -16.36 0.97
N ALA A 126 16.10 -15.55 1.07
CA ALA A 126 15.98 -14.10 1.22
C ALA A 126 15.24 -13.45 0.03
N LEU A 127 15.54 -13.88 -1.21
CA LEU A 127 14.85 -13.38 -2.40
C LEU A 127 13.37 -13.79 -2.44
N LYS A 128 13.05 -15.02 -2.04
CA LYS A 128 11.65 -15.49 -1.89
C LYS A 128 10.91 -14.66 -0.86
N GLU A 129 11.55 -14.35 0.27
CA GLU A 129 10.96 -13.52 1.33
C GLU A 129 10.72 -12.08 0.86
N GLN A 130 11.71 -11.46 0.22
CA GLN A 130 11.58 -10.12 -0.34
C GLN A 130 10.42 -10.06 -1.36
N ARG A 131 10.27 -11.10 -2.20
CA ARG A 131 9.15 -11.21 -3.14
C ARG A 131 7.80 -11.33 -2.41
N ARG A 132 7.74 -12.13 -1.33
CA ARG A 132 6.55 -12.28 -0.48
C ARG A 132 6.15 -10.93 0.14
N GLN A 133 7.09 -10.22 0.75
CA GLN A 133 6.87 -8.91 1.35
C GLN A 133 6.39 -7.88 0.32
N ARG A 134 6.99 -7.86 -0.89
CA ARG A 134 6.55 -6.98 -1.98
C ARG A 134 5.10 -7.27 -2.41
N LEU A 135 4.70 -8.54 -2.46
CA LEU A 135 3.33 -8.94 -2.79
C LEU A 135 2.35 -8.56 -1.68
N VAL A 136 2.70 -8.80 -0.41
CA VAL A 136 1.88 -8.38 0.75
C VAL A 136 1.69 -6.86 0.74
N ARG A 137 2.76 -6.09 0.56
CA ARG A 137 2.70 -4.63 0.45
C ARG A 137 1.80 -4.17 -0.70
N ARG A 138 1.92 -4.78 -1.89
CA ARG A 138 1.06 -4.47 -3.04
C ARG A 138 -0.42 -4.78 -2.77
N LYS A 139 -0.72 -5.93 -2.15
CA LYS A 139 -2.09 -6.30 -1.75
C LYS A 139 -2.66 -5.32 -0.73
N ALA A 140 -1.88 -4.93 0.29
CA ALA A 140 -2.30 -3.96 1.29
C ALA A 140 -2.59 -2.57 0.68
N ILE A 141 -1.74 -2.10 -0.25
CA ILE A 141 -1.97 -0.84 -0.97
C ILE A 141 -3.24 -0.92 -1.82
N ARG A 142 -3.47 -2.03 -2.54
CA ARG A 142 -4.69 -2.21 -3.35
C ARG A 142 -5.93 -2.20 -2.46
N LYS A 143 -5.93 -2.97 -1.38
CA LYS A 143 -7.03 -2.99 -0.40
C LYS A 143 -7.29 -1.60 0.18
N LYS A 144 -6.23 -0.85 0.55
CA LYS A 144 -6.38 0.53 1.04
C LYS A 144 -7.02 1.46 0.00
N ARG A 145 -6.62 1.36 -1.28
CA ARG A 145 -7.19 2.17 -2.36
C ARG A 145 -8.68 1.85 -2.58
N GLU A 146 -9.03 0.57 -2.56
CA GLU A 146 -10.42 0.11 -2.65
C GLU A 146 -11.26 0.65 -1.48
N LEU A 147 -10.77 0.53 -0.24
CA LEU A 147 -11.47 1.09 0.93
C LEU A 147 -11.62 2.62 0.84
N ASN A 148 -10.60 3.31 0.31
CA ASN A 148 -10.68 4.75 0.10
C ASN A 148 -11.69 5.12 -1.00
N SER A 149 -11.77 4.36 -2.10
CA SER A 149 -12.76 4.62 -3.15
C SER A 149 -14.19 4.32 -2.70
N LEU A 150 -14.36 3.38 -1.75
CA LEU A 150 -15.64 3.09 -1.09
C LEU A 150 -15.98 4.09 0.03
N GLY A 151 -15.20 5.16 0.18
CA GLY A 151 -15.48 6.20 1.17
C GLY A 151 -15.37 5.73 2.63
N LYS A 152 -14.57 4.69 2.92
CA LYS A 152 -14.47 4.16 4.29
C LYS A 152 -14.07 5.27 5.28
N PRO A 153 -14.85 5.48 6.37
CA PRO A 153 -14.56 6.49 7.38
C PRO A 153 -13.14 6.41 7.95
N LYS A 154 -12.49 7.57 8.08
CA LYS A 154 -11.17 7.68 8.72
C LYS A 154 -11.29 7.42 10.22
N LEU A 155 -10.29 6.74 10.77
CA LEU A 155 -10.20 6.45 12.21
C LEU A 155 -10.34 7.71 13.06
N PRO A 156 -10.81 7.57 14.32
CA PRO A 156 -10.93 8.70 15.20
C PRO A 156 -9.55 9.27 15.54
N ARG A 157 -9.45 10.59 15.57
CA ARG A 157 -8.22 11.33 15.88
C ARG A 157 -7.93 11.26 17.37
N SER A 158 -6.66 11.04 17.70
CA SER A 158 -6.13 11.18 19.06
C SER A 158 -6.06 12.67 19.46
N PRO A 159 -6.11 13.03 20.76
CA PRO A 159 -5.92 14.42 21.20
C PRO A 159 -4.68 15.07 20.58
N PHE A 160 -3.54 14.37 20.59
CA PHE A 160 -2.31 14.85 19.96
C PHE A 160 -2.45 15.04 18.44
N ASN A 161 -3.22 14.19 17.74
CA ASN A 161 -3.42 14.34 16.29
C ASN A 161 -4.24 15.59 15.95
N ILE A 162 -5.13 16.02 16.85
CA ILE A 162 -5.92 17.25 16.70
C ILE A 162 -5.02 18.45 16.94
N PHE A 163 -4.32 18.49 18.08
CA PHE A 163 -3.32 19.51 18.39
C PHE A 163 -2.29 19.67 17.26
N MET A 164 -1.72 18.54 16.81
CA MET A 164 -0.75 18.51 15.72
C MET A 164 -1.33 19.07 14.44
N ALA A 165 -2.60 18.81 14.11
CA ALA A 165 -3.21 19.34 12.89
C ALA A 165 -3.40 20.86 12.95
N GLU A 166 -3.66 21.42 14.13
CA GLU A 166 -3.82 22.86 14.35
C GLU A 166 -2.47 23.59 14.34
N HIS A 167 -1.45 23.01 14.98
CA HIS A 167 -0.15 23.68 15.19
C HIS A 167 0.91 23.31 14.12
N PHE A 168 0.57 22.47 13.13
CA PHE A 168 1.57 21.99 12.15
C PHE A 168 2.17 23.12 11.31
N GLU A 169 1.35 24.06 10.87
CA GLU A 169 1.76 25.16 10.00
C GLU A 169 2.68 26.13 10.75
N GLU A 170 2.30 26.47 11.98
CA GLU A 170 2.99 27.41 12.88
C GLU A 170 4.29 26.84 13.47
N SER A 171 4.42 25.51 13.55
CA SER A 171 5.61 24.88 14.10
C SER A 171 6.89 25.28 13.35
N LYS A 172 7.90 25.68 14.12
CA LYS A 172 9.22 26.05 13.61
C LYS A 172 9.94 24.77 13.16
N GLY A 173 10.46 24.74 11.94
CA GLY A 173 11.19 23.59 11.43
C GLY A 173 11.25 23.55 9.91
N ILE A 174 12.45 23.34 9.38
CA ILE A 174 12.69 23.30 7.92
C ILE A 174 12.15 21.99 7.32
N THR A 175 12.27 20.90 8.08
CA THR A 175 11.80 19.57 7.67
C THR A 175 10.54 19.17 8.43
N SER A 176 9.62 18.45 7.75
CA SER A 176 8.40 17.92 8.37
C SER A 176 8.68 17.03 9.60
N GLN A 177 9.80 16.30 9.60
CA GLN A 177 10.24 15.49 10.73
C GLN A 177 10.69 16.36 11.92
N GLY A 178 11.41 17.46 11.66
CA GLY A 178 11.80 18.43 12.68
C GLY A 178 10.58 19.09 13.32
N LYS A 179 9.63 19.54 12.49
CA LYS A 179 8.34 20.08 12.94
C LYS A 179 7.59 19.10 13.85
N MET A 180 7.50 17.83 13.43
CA MET A 180 6.85 16.78 14.22
C MET A 180 7.51 16.55 15.59
N LYS A 181 8.84 16.62 15.66
CA LYS A 181 9.58 16.45 16.91
C LYS A 181 9.29 17.61 17.87
N LEU A 182 9.34 18.85 17.38
CA LEU A 182 9.07 20.04 18.19
C LEU A 182 7.62 20.08 18.67
N LEU A 183 6.65 19.76 17.81
CA LEU A 183 5.24 19.64 18.22
C LEU A 183 5.01 18.60 19.31
N ARG A 184 5.78 17.51 19.29
CA ARG A 184 5.71 16.52 20.37
C ARG A 184 6.24 17.10 21.68
N GLU A 185 7.34 17.85 21.64
CA GLU A 185 7.89 18.53 22.82
C GLU A 185 6.91 19.59 23.36
N ASP A 186 6.29 20.37 22.48
CA ASP A 186 5.29 21.38 22.84
C ASP A 186 4.05 20.73 23.45
N TRP A 187 3.56 19.63 22.87
CA TRP A 187 2.46 18.85 23.44
C TRP A 187 2.77 18.35 24.84
N GLU A 188 3.99 17.86 25.12
CA GLU A 188 4.33 17.40 26.47
C GLU A 188 4.33 18.56 27.48
N LYS A 189 4.77 19.75 27.06
CA LYS A 189 4.82 20.96 27.90
C LYS A 189 3.45 21.60 28.16
N LEU A 190 2.43 21.33 27.33
CA LEU A 190 1.09 21.89 27.54
C LEU A 190 0.51 21.53 28.91
N ALA A 191 -0.20 22.49 29.50
CA ALA A 191 -0.88 22.30 30.78
C ALA A 191 -2.02 21.28 30.64
N ALA A 192 -2.40 20.65 31.76
CA ALA A 192 -3.47 19.66 31.77
C ALA A 192 -4.82 20.25 31.32
N SER A 193 -5.10 21.51 31.67
CA SER A 193 -6.30 22.25 31.25
C SER A 193 -6.35 22.47 29.74
N GLU A 194 -5.23 22.82 29.12
CA GLU A 194 -5.13 23.02 27.67
C GLU A 194 -5.26 21.68 26.94
N LYS A 195 -4.60 20.63 27.46
CA LYS A 195 -4.75 19.25 26.96
C LYS A 195 -6.20 18.77 27.03
N GLN A 196 -6.96 19.20 28.03
CA GLN A 196 -8.36 18.80 28.24
C GLN A 196 -9.25 19.19 27.06
N VAL A 197 -9.02 20.34 26.43
CA VAL A 197 -9.77 20.77 25.23
C VAL A 197 -9.62 19.74 24.11
N TYR A 198 -8.38 19.33 23.82
CA TYR A 198 -8.10 18.31 22.80
C TYR A 198 -8.63 16.92 23.18
N ILE A 199 -8.68 16.61 24.47
CA ILE A 199 -9.29 15.37 24.97
C ILE A 199 -10.79 15.35 24.66
N HIS A 200 -11.50 16.45 24.90
CA HIS A 200 -12.91 16.59 24.55
C HIS A 200 -13.14 16.51 23.04
N LEU A 201 -12.35 17.24 22.23
CA LEU A 201 -12.44 17.16 20.77
C LEU A 201 -12.22 15.72 20.25
N ALA A 202 -11.29 14.97 20.85
CA ALA A 202 -11.06 13.57 20.50
C ALA A 202 -12.20 12.64 20.97
N GLN A 203 -12.93 13.00 22.03
CA GLN A 203 -14.14 12.28 22.44
C GLN A 203 -15.26 12.50 21.41
N ASP A 204 -15.45 13.72 20.95
CA ASP A 204 -16.43 14.04 19.91
C ASP A 204 -16.09 13.35 18.58
N ASP A 205 -14.81 13.32 18.20
CA ASP A 205 -14.37 12.63 16.98
C ASP A 205 -14.58 11.10 17.06
N LYS A 206 -14.55 10.50 18.27
CA LYS A 206 -14.96 9.10 18.47
C LYS A 206 -16.46 8.92 18.21
N VAL A 207 -17.30 9.88 18.60
CA VAL A 207 -18.74 9.83 18.32
C VAL A 207 -18.99 9.95 16.81
N ARG A 208 -18.37 10.92 16.14
CA ARG A 208 -18.39 11.06 14.68
C ARG A 208 -18.03 9.73 13.99
N TYR A 209 -16.88 9.16 14.32
CA TYR A 209 -16.43 7.90 13.72
C TYR A 209 -17.40 6.75 13.95
N LYS A 210 -17.97 6.63 15.17
CA LYS A 210 -18.95 5.57 15.47
C LYS A 210 -20.19 5.67 14.58
N ASN A 211 -20.70 6.88 14.37
CA ASN A 211 -21.88 7.11 13.52
C ASN A 211 -21.53 6.82 12.06
N GLU A 212 -20.45 7.43 11.54
CA GLU A 212 -20.03 7.23 10.16
C GLU A 212 -19.73 5.77 9.82
N ILE A 213 -19.04 5.04 10.71
CA ILE A 213 -18.68 3.64 10.43
C ILE A 213 -19.90 2.73 10.47
N GLN A 214 -20.92 3.04 11.27
CA GLN A 214 -22.17 2.27 11.29
C GLN A 214 -22.92 2.44 9.97
N SER A 215 -23.17 3.68 9.54
CA SER A 215 -23.82 3.96 8.26
C SER A 215 -23.04 3.39 7.07
N TRP A 216 -21.71 3.45 7.12
CA TRP A 216 -20.86 2.84 6.09
C TRP A 216 -20.98 1.32 6.07
N GLU A 217 -20.99 0.65 7.22
CA GLU A 217 -21.14 -0.82 7.30
C GLU A 217 -22.51 -1.28 6.81
N GLU A 218 -23.57 -0.53 7.12
CA GLU A 218 -24.92 -0.77 6.61
C GLU A 218 -24.98 -0.62 5.09
N HIS A 219 -24.41 0.46 4.53
CA HIS A 219 -24.31 0.62 3.09
C HIS A 219 -23.50 -0.49 2.40
N MET A 220 -22.40 -0.97 3.02
CA MET A 220 -21.65 -2.11 2.48
C MET A 220 -22.47 -3.41 2.51
N LEU A 221 -23.32 -3.59 3.52
CA LEU A 221 -24.24 -4.73 3.62
C LEU A 221 -25.28 -4.71 2.48
N GLU A 222 -25.88 -3.55 2.23
CA GLU A 222 -26.84 -3.36 1.12
C GLU A 222 -26.21 -3.65 -0.26
N MET A 223 -24.94 -3.27 -0.46
CA MET A 223 -24.20 -3.59 -1.68
C MET A 223 -23.68 -5.04 -1.74
N GLY A 224 -23.98 -5.88 -0.75
CA GLY A 224 -23.53 -7.28 -0.69
C GLY A 224 -22.04 -7.48 -0.40
N ARG A 225 -21.35 -6.46 0.13
CA ARG A 225 -19.91 -6.47 0.48
C ARG A 225 -19.70 -6.74 1.98
N GLU A 226 -20.29 -7.83 2.47
CA GLU A 226 -20.18 -8.27 3.87
C GLU A 226 -18.72 -8.54 4.31
N ASP A 227 -17.83 -8.84 3.37
CA ASP A 227 -16.40 -9.08 3.59
C ASP A 227 -15.68 -7.88 4.23
N LEU A 228 -16.27 -6.68 4.12
CA LEU A 228 -15.70 -5.42 4.57
C LEU A 228 -16.20 -4.96 5.95
N ILE A 229 -17.24 -5.60 6.48
CA ILE A 229 -17.86 -5.27 7.77
C ILE A 229 -16.98 -5.81 8.90
N ARG A 230 -16.87 -5.05 10.00
CA ARG A 230 -16.13 -5.53 11.18
C ARG A 230 -16.82 -6.78 11.73
N ARG A 231 -16.06 -7.87 11.81
CA ARG A 231 -16.49 -9.08 12.52
C ARG A 231 -16.72 -8.72 13.99
N LYS A 232 -17.98 -8.60 14.42
CA LYS A 232 -18.31 -8.54 15.84
C LYS A 232 -17.85 -9.86 16.44
N MET A 233 -16.81 -9.84 17.27
CA MET A 233 -16.51 -10.99 18.12
C MET A 233 -17.67 -11.11 19.11
N THR A 234 -18.67 -11.91 18.77
CA THR A 234 -19.51 -12.49 19.81
C THR A 234 -18.55 -13.30 20.67
N ARG A 235 -18.18 -12.77 21.84
CA ARG A 235 -17.65 -13.60 22.93
C ARG A 235 -18.71 -14.67 23.16
N LYS A 236 -18.54 -15.85 22.54
CA LYS A 236 -19.25 -17.05 22.96
C LYS A 236 -18.79 -17.25 24.39
N LYS A 237 -19.56 -16.75 25.35
CA LYS A 237 -19.51 -17.27 26.72
C LYS A 237 -19.86 -18.74 26.55
N THR A 238 -18.86 -19.61 26.56
CA THR A 238 -19.10 -21.04 26.77
C THR A 238 -19.83 -21.13 28.09
N ALA A 239 -21.14 -21.40 28.04
CA ALA A 239 -21.93 -21.68 29.22
C ALA A 239 -21.26 -22.86 29.92
N ALA A 240 -20.72 -22.61 31.13
CA ALA A 240 -20.30 -23.66 32.02
C ALA A 240 -21.55 -24.48 32.35
N THR A 241 -21.61 -25.70 31.85
CA THR A 241 -22.66 -26.66 32.16
C THR A 241 -22.60 -26.96 33.65
N THR A 242 -23.45 -26.31 34.43
CA THR A 242 -23.80 -26.70 35.80
C THR A 242 -24.35 -28.13 35.75
N LYS A 243 -23.52 -29.12 36.10
CA LYS A 243 -23.99 -30.47 36.42
C LYS A 243 -24.69 -30.41 37.78
N THR A 244 -26.01 -30.44 37.73
CA THR A 244 -26.91 -30.66 38.85
C THR A 244 -26.57 -31.99 39.53
N LYS A 245 -26.26 -31.96 40.84
CA LYS A 245 -26.12 -33.16 41.67
C LYS A 245 -27.49 -33.83 41.82
N ALA A 246 -27.71 -34.95 41.14
CA ALA A 246 -28.78 -35.88 41.47
C ALA A 246 -28.24 -36.96 42.42
N ARG A 247 -28.71 -36.90 43.66
CA ARG A 247 -28.53 -37.90 44.72
C ARG A 247 -29.33 -39.16 44.34
N LYS A 248 -28.64 -40.30 44.15
CA LYS A 248 -29.26 -41.62 44.22
C LYS A 248 -28.39 -42.56 45.03
N THR A 249 -29.04 -43.14 46.02
CA THR A 249 -28.62 -44.09 47.05
C THR A 249 -28.17 -45.42 46.48
N THR A 250 -27.07 -45.98 46.98
CA THR A 250 -26.89 -47.45 47.09
C THR A 250 -25.95 -47.80 48.24
N ALA A 251 -26.40 -48.77 49.02
CA ALA A 251 -25.72 -49.34 50.17
C ALA A 251 -24.65 -50.37 49.74
N LYS A 252 -23.52 -50.33 50.46
CA LYS A 252 -22.73 -51.44 51.01
C LYS A 252 -22.44 -52.68 50.13
N LYS A 253 -21.13 -52.94 49.94
CA LYS A 253 -20.34 -54.07 50.54
C LYS A 253 -19.50 -54.84 49.50
N THR A 254 -18.18 -54.90 49.71
CA THR A 254 -17.21 -56.04 49.62
C THR A 254 -15.78 -55.48 49.49
N VAL A 255 -14.86 -55.65 50.44
CA VAL A 255 -14.04 -56.83 50.84
C VAL A 255 -12.77 -57.01 49.99
N ALA A 256 -11.64 -56.76 50.66
CA ALA A 256 -10.32 -57.42 50.65
C ALA A 256 -9.54 -57.70 49.34
N THR A 257 -8.45 -56.93 49.26
CA THR A 257 -7.08 -57.19 48.80
C THR A 257 -6.52 -58.62 48.97
N LYS A 258 -5.77 -59.11 47.96
CA LYS A 258 -4.41 -59.71 48.03
C LYS A 258 -3.87 -59.91 46.59
N GLU A 259 -2.84 -59.15 46.22
CA GLU A 259 -1.42 -59.58 46.06
C GLU A 259 -1.11 -60.35 44.76
N ALA A 260 -0.28 -59.76 43.89
CA ALA A 260 1.08 -60.24 43.58
C ALA A 260 1.70 -59.41 42.43
N LYS A 261 2.99 -59.11 42.60
CA LYS A 261 3.85 -58.26 41.77
C LYS A 261 4.99 -59.13 41.20
N MET A 262 5.56 -58.68 40.06
CA MET A 262 6.90 -59.00 39.51
C MET A 262 7.05 -60.37 38.81
N LYS A 263 7.79 -60.55 37.70
CA LYS A 263 8.97 -59.86 37.13
C LYS A 263 9.07 -60.14 35.60
N SER A 264 9.76 -59.24 34.90
CA SER A 264 10.30 -59.32 33.52
C SER A 264 11.39 -60.41 33.37
N PRO A 265 11.86 -60.73 32.15
CA PRO A 265 13.06 -60.04 31.61
C PRO A 265 13.15 -59.84 30.07
N THR A 266 14.02 -58.89 29.70
CA THR A 266 14.93 -58.74 28.53
C THR A 266 14.96 -59.86 27.47
N ASP A 267 15.19 -59.66 26.16
CA ASP A 267 16.15 -58.81 25.45
C ASP A 267 15.92 -58.89 23.91
N VAL A 268 16.47 -57.92 23.16
CA VAL A 268 17.04 -57.98 21.78
C VAL A 268 16.27 -58.72 20.64
N VAL A 269 16.10 -58.07 19.48
CA VAL A 269 16.57 -58.54 18.14
C VAL A 269 16.10 -57.60 17.00
N LYS A 270 17.08 -57.19 16.19
CA LYS A 270 16.97 -56.58 14.85
C LYS A 270 16.42 -57.57 13.80
N SER A 271 15.48 -57.15 12.96
CA SER A 271 15.45 -57.49 11.52
C SER A 271 14.46 -56.54 10.80
N LYS A 272 14.79 -55.70 9.79
CA LYS A 272 15.34 -55.87 8.42
C LYS A 272 14.30 -56.37 7.38
N PRO A 273 14.51 -56.21 6.05
CA PRO A 273 13.65 -55.44 5.13
C PRO A 273 13.16 -56.25 3.89
N VAL A 274 12.95 -55.57 2.74
CA VAL A 274 12.89 -56.10 1.34
C VAL A 274 11.46 -56.43 0.87
N ARG A 275 10.96 -56.00 -0.31
CA ARG A 275 11.45 -56.40 -1.64
C ARG A 275 10.91 -55.55 -2.80
N SER A 276 11.80 -55.35 -3.76
CA SER A 276 11.58 -54.86 -5.12
C SER A 276 10.81 -55.84 -6.01
N ARG A 277 10.28 -55.35 -7.13
CA ARG A 277 10.32 -56.08 -8.41
C ARG A 277 10.30 -55.13 -9.60
N LYS A 278 11.19 -55.44 -10.55
CA LYS A 278 11.44 -54.84 -11.87
C LYS A 278 10.32 -55.20 -12.86
N ALA A 279 10.12 -54.34 -13.86
CA ALA A 279 10.31 -54.64 -15.29
C ALA A 279 10.61 -53.31 -16.00
#